data_AF-A0A2T4D7Q6-F1
#
_entry.id   AF-A0A2T4D7Q6-F1
#
_cell.length_a   1.000
_cell.length_b   1.000
_cell.length_c   1.000
_cell.angle_alpha   90.00
_cell.angle_beta   90.00
_cell.angle_gamma   90.00
#
_symmetry.space_group_name_H-M   'P 1'
#
loop_
_entity.id
_entity.type
_entity.pdbx_description
1 polymer ?
#
loop_
_entity_poly.entity_id
_entity_poly.type
_entity_poly.pdbx_seq_one_letter_code
_entity_poly.pdbx_strand_id
1 'polypeptide(L)'
;MTVEWVLIGAFVGALSAFIFNFILWKISQKSSKRDATRKILLDTLEVALEEAVEYWSGSLSRNSSKKILCEAKLKLFVKAQTTFIDNFTSDFSSRLTASNRTMLDNFKIEAFELVTGGQFESPVCKDLNRCKQIALKYTKAILIIKRCS
;
A
#
# COMPACT_ATOMS: atom_id res chain seq x y z
N MET A 1 2.70 -59.19 -8.76
CA MET A 1 2.74 -57.78 -9.22
C MET A 1 3.56 -57.74 -10.50
N THR A 2 2.94 -57.42 -11.64
CA THR A 2 3.67 -57.23 -12.90
C THR A 2 4.30 -55.83 -12.91
N VAL A 3 5.43 -55.68 -13.61
CA VAL A 3 6.19 -54.40 -13.73
C VAL A 3 5.31 -53.25 -14.22
N GLU A 4 4.28 -53.56 -15.01
CA GLU A 4 3.29 -52.60 -15.53
C GLU A 4 2.52 -51.87 -14.41
N TRP A 5 2.10 -52.57 -13.36
CA TRP A 5 1.40 -51.93 -12.22
C TRP A 5 2.30 -51.00 -11.41
N VAL A 6 3.59 -51.35 -11.33
CA VAL A 6 4.61 -50.50 -10.68
C VAL A 6 4.82 -49.22 -11.49
N LEU A 7 4.88 -49.32 -12.82
CA LEU A 7 5.01 -48.17 -13.72
C LEU A 7 3.79 -47.25 -13.68
N ILE A 8 2.58 -47.81 -13.71
CA ILE A 8 1.32 -47.05 -13.60
C ILE A 8 1.25 -46.35 -12.23
N GLY A 9 1.57 -47.06 -11.15
CA GLY A 9 1.61 -46.48 -9.80
C GLY A 9 2.63 -45.35 -9.67
N ALA A 10 3.82 -45.53 -10.23
CA ALA A 10 4.86 -44.49 -10.25
C ALA A 10 4.43 -43.27 -11.08
N PHE A 11 3.79 -43.48 -12.23
CA PHE A 11 3.28 -42.40 -13.07
C PHE A 11 2.18 -41.60 -12.38
N VAL A 12 1.21 -42.28 -11.76
CA VAL A 12 0.14 -41.62 -10.99
C VAL A 12 0.73 -40.85 -9.81
N GLY A 13 1.67 -41.45 -9.08
CA GLY A 13 2.37 -40.77 -7.98
C GLY A 13 3.12 -39.52 -8.43
N ALA A 14 3.86 -39.59 -9.53
CA ALA A 14 4.57 -38.45 -10.11
C ALA A 14 3.61 -37.36 -10.60
N LEU A 15 2.50 -37.73 -11.25
CA LEU A 15 1.48 -36.80 -11.72
C LEU A 15 0.78 -36.09 -10.55
N SER A 16 0.40 -36.83 -9.49
CA SER A 16 -0.17 -36.25 -8.28
C SER A 16 0.78 -35.29 -7.59
N ALA A 17 2.07 -35.66 -7.47
CA ALA A 17 3.09 -34.78 -6.90
C ALA A 17 3.30 -33.51 -7.75
N PHE A 18 3.31 -33.64 -9.07
CA PHE A 18 3.42 -32.50 -9.98
C PHE A 18 2.24 -31.52 -9.82
N ILE A 19 1.00 -32.02 -9.82
CA ILE A 19 -0.20 -31.20 -9.65
C ILE A 19 -0.18 -30.49 -8.29
N PHE A 20 0.16 -31.22 -7.22
CA PHE A 20 0.23 -30.66 -5.88
C PHE A 20 1.29 -29.55 -5.78
N ASN A 21 2.51 -29.80 -6.29
CA ASN A 21 3.59 -28.81 -6.32
C ASN A 21 3.21 -27.58 -7.15
N PHE A 22 2.54 -27.77 -8.28
CA PHE A 22 2.06 -26.67 -9.12
C PHE A 22 1.03 -25.81 -8.39
N ILE A 23 0.06 -26.42 -7.72
CA ILE A 23 -0.96 -25.71 -6.93
C ILE A 23 -0.30 -24.95 -5.78
N LEU A 24 0.58 -25.60 -5.02
CA LEU A 24 1.32 -24.95 -3.93
C LEU A 24 2.14 -23.75 -4.43
N TRP A 25 2.84 -23.89 -5.56
CA TRP A 25 3.59 -22.80 -6.15
C TRP A 25 2.69 -21.62 -6.53
N LYS A 26 1.53 -21.88 -7.13
CA LYS A 26 0.55 -20.83 -7.46
C LYS A 26 0.01 -20.12 -6.22
N ILE A 27 -0.30 -20.86 -5.15
CA ILE A 27 -0.76 -20.29 -3.88
C ILE A 27 0.34 -19.43 -3.25
N SER A 28 1.57 -19.94 -3.22
CA SER A 28 2.74 -19.25 -2.68
C SER A 28 3.03 -17.95 -3.45
N GLN A 29 3.01 -17.98 -4.79
CA GLN A 29 3.16 -16.77 -5.59
C GLN A 29 2.07 -15.73 -5.32
N LYS A 30 0.81 -16.16 -5.18
CA LYS A 30 -0.30 -15.25 -4.86
C LYS A 30 -0.11 -14.61 -3.49
N SER A 31 0.31 -15.37 -2.48
CA SER A 31 0.62 -14.83 -1.15
C SER A 31 1.76 -13.81 -1.22
N SER A 32 2.88 -14.18 -1.86
CA SER A 32 4.04 -13.31 -1.98
C SER A 32 3.73 -11.98 -2.70
N LYS A 33 2.93 -12.02 -3.77
CA LYS A 33 2.45 -10.79 -4.44
C LYS A 33 1.62 -9.91 -3.51
N ARG A 34 0.69 -10.49 -2.75
CA ARG A 34 -0.14 -9.76 -1.79
C ARG A 34 0.69 -9.12 -0.68
N ASP A 35 1.67 -9.84 -0.15
CA ASP A 35 2.60 -9.33 0.86
C ASP A 35 3.46 -8.19 0.30
N ALA A 36 3.90 -8.29 -0.95
CA ALA A 36 4.63 -7.24 -1.64
C ALA A 36 3.78 -5.98 -1.85
N THR A 37 2.54 -6.11 -2.35
CA THR A 37 1.59 -4.99 -2.49
C THR A 37 1.35 -4.30 -1.15
N ARG A 38 1.10 -5.07 -0.09
CA ARG A 38 0.91 -4.53 1.27
C ARG A 38 2.14 -3.76 1.73
N LYS A 39 3.34 -4.33 1.56
CA LYS A 39 4.59 -3.70 1.99
C LYS A 39 4.83 -2.38 1.24
N ILE A 40 4.71 -2.40 -0.09
CA ILE A 40 4.90 -1.20 -0.92
C ILE A 40 3.90 -0.11 -0.53
N LEU A 41 2.65 -0.47 -0.27
CA LEU A 41 1.64 0.50 0.18
C LEU A 41 2.00 1.10 1.54
N LEU A 42 2.42 0.28 2.51
CA LEU A 42 2.85 0.76 3.82
C LEU A 42 4.05 1.71 3.72
N ASP A 43 5.09 1.31 2.99
CA ASP A 43 6.29 2.12 2.78
C ASP A 43 5.92 3.46 2.11
N THR A 44 5.02 3.43 1.11
CA THR A 44 4.55 4.64 0.42
C THR A 44 3.80 5.58 1.39
N LEU A 45 2.93 5.05 2.24
CA LEU A 45 2.18 5.85 3.21
C LEU A 45 3.07 6.43 4.31
N GLU A 46 4.05 5.67 4.79
CA GLU A 46 5.01 6.13 5.81
C GLU A 46 5.89 7.25 5.25
N VAL A 47 6.45 7.09 4.04
CA VAL A 47 7.24 8.14 3.38
C VAL A 47 6.41 9.39 3.07
N ALA A 48 5.19 9.21 2.56
CA ALA A 48 4.29 10.34 2.28
C ALA A 48 3.93 11.11 3.55
N LEU A 49 3.71 10.40 4.67
CA LEU A 49 3.44 11.01 5.97
C LEU A 49 4.65 11.85 6.44
N GLU A 50 5.85 11.28 6.40
CA GLU A 50 7.07 11.97 6.83
C GLU A 50 7.31 13.23 6.00
N GLU A 51 7.30 13.13 4.67
CA GLU A 51 7.50 14.26 3.76
C GLU A 51 6.41 15.34 3.95
N ALA A 52 5.16 14.93 4.19
CA ALA A 52 4.06 15.88 4.37
C ALA A 52 4.17 16.63 5.71
N VAL A 53 4.55 15.94 6.77
CA VAL A 53 4.82 16.57 8.07
C VAL A 53 6.04 17.49 7.98
N GLU A 54 7.11 17.06 7.31
CA GLU A 54 8.30 17.88 7.09
C GLU A 54 7.94 19.18 6.34
N TYR A 55 7.15 19.07 5.27
CA TYR A 55 6.66 20.22 4.50
C TYR A 55 5.84 21.18 5.38
N TRP A 56 4.74 20.70 5.99
CA TRP A 56 3.80 21.55 6.72
C TRP A 56 4.30 22.03 8.09
N SER A 57 5.37 21.44 8.61
CA SER A 57 6.05 21.92 9.83
C SER A 57 6.79 23.25 9.61
N GLY A 58 7.02 23.62 8.35
CA GLY A 58 7.77 24.81 7.95
C GLY A 58 9.29 24.64 7.99
N SER A 59 9.78 23.42 8.21
CA SER A 59 11.23 23.10 8.23
C SER A 59 11.94 23.46 6.92
N LEU A 60 11.23 23.36 5.79
CA LEU A 60 11.74 23.62 4.44
C LEU A 60 11.67 25.10 4.01
N SER A 61 11.15 25.99 4.86
CA SER A 61 10.92 27.41 4.52
C SER A 61 12.15 28.17 4.04
N ARG A 62 13.35 27.76 4.48
CA ARG A 62 14.62 28.41 4.12
C ARG A 62 15.27 27.87 2.84
N ASN A 63 14.78 26.76 2.28
CA ASN A 63 15.40 26.11 1.12
C ASN A 63 14.35 25.84 0.03
N SER A 64 14.20 26.79 -0.90
CA SER A 64 13.21 26.76 -1.97
C SER A 64 13.34 25.53 -2.87
N SER A 65 14.57 25.11 -3.20
CA SER A 65 14.81 23.92 -4.03
C SER A 65 14.35 22.64 -3.35
N LYS A 66 14.62 22.48 -2.05
CA LYS A 66 14.12 21.33 -1.27
C LYS A 66 12.60 21.35 -1.14
N LYS A 67 12.01 22.54 -0.98
CA LYS A 67 10.55 22.71 -0.93
C LYS A 67 9.90 22.19 -2.22
N ILE A 68 10.33 22.66 -3.38
CA ILE A 68 9.79 22.23 -4.69
C ILE A 68 9.94 20.73 -4.89
N LEU A 69 11.09 20.15 -4.51
CA LEU A 69 11.31 18.71 -4.60
C LEU A 69 10.34 17.93 -3.71
N CYS A 70 10.12 18.40 -2.48
CA CYS A 70 9.16 17.79 -1.54
C CYS A 70 7.73 17.86 -2.09
N GLU A 71 7.31 19.01 -2.64
CA GLU A 71 5.99 19.15 -3.28
C GLU A 71 5.78 18.17 -4.44
N ALA A 72 6.79 18.02 -5.30
CA ALA A 72 6.75 17.09 -6.42
C ALA A 72 6.68 15.62 -5.94
N LYS A 73 7.48 15.26 -4.94
CA LYS A 73 7.44 13.94 -4.29
C LYS A 73 6.07 13.66 -3.69
N LEU A 74 5.51 14.60 -2.93
CA LEU A 74 4.20 14.44 -2.30
C LEU A 74 3.10 14.24 -3.34
N LYS A 75 3.08 15.00 -4.44
CA LYS A 75 2.13 14.78 -5.54
C LYS A 75 2.27 13.36 -6.11
N LEU A 76 3.49 12.89 -6.31
CA LEU A 76 3.75 11.55 -6.84
C LEU A 76 3.28 10.46 -5.86
N PHE A 77 3.65 10.56 -4.58
CA PHE A 77 3.28 9.57 -3.57
C PHE A 77 1.78 9.53 -3.32
N VAL A 78 1.12 10.68 -3.24
CA VAL A 78 -0.34 10.76 -3.11
C VAL A 78 -1.06 10.18 -4.32
N LYS A 79 -0.51 10.35 -5.53
CA LYS A 79 -1.08 9.71 -6.72
C LYS A 79 -0.85 8.19 -6.71
N ALA A 80 0.34 7.76 -6.34
CA ALA A 80 0.72 6.35 -6.29
C ALA A 80 -0.07 5.57 -5.22
N GLN A 81 -0.24 6.15 -4.03
CA GLN A 81 -0.96 5.51 -2.93
C GLN A 81 -2.41 5.19 -3.33
N THR A 82 -3.07 6.02 -4.14
CA THR A 82 -4.44 5.78 -4.60
C THR A 82 -4.53 4.45 -5.37
N THR A 83 -3.64 4.25 -6.33
CA THR A 83 -3.54 3.00 -7.09
C THR A 83 -3.18 1.82 -6.18
N PHE A 84 -2.27 2.01 -5.22
CA PHE A 84 -1.90 0.95 -4.30
C PHE A 84 -3.02 0.57 -3.32
N ILE A 85 -3.84 1.53 -2.88
CA ILE A 85 -5.02 1.26 -2.05
C ILE A 85 -6.08 0.51 -2.85
N ASP A 86 -6.30 0.83 -4.13
CA ASP A 86 -7.22 0.08 -4.99
C ASP A 86 -6.77 -1.38 -5.16
N ASN A 87 -5.48 -1.59 -5.45
CA ASN A 87 -4.92 -2.93 -5.55
C ASN A 87 -5.02 -3.69 -4.23
N PHE A 88 -4.70 -3.04 -3.11
CA PHE A 88 -4.80 -3.63 -1.78
C PHE A 88 -6.23 -4.01 -1.41
N THR A 89 -7.20 -3.12 -1.62
CA THR A 89 -8.61 -3.39 -1.30
C THR A 89 -9.21 -4.50 -2.16
N SER A 90 -8.77 -4.62 -3.42
CA SER A 90 -9.10 -5.75 -4.29
C SER A 90 -8.48 -7.06 -3.77
N ASP A 91 -7.18 -7.06 -3.51
CA ASP A 91 -6.40 -8.23 -3.10
C ASP A 91 -6.84 -8.77 -1.73
N PHE A 92 -7.23 -7.89 -0.81
CA PHE A 92 -7.61 -8.21 0.58
C PHE A 92 -9.12 -8.08 0.83
N SER A 93 -9.94 -8.03 -0.23
CA SER A 93 -11.40 -7.85 -0.14
C SER A 93 -12.11 -8.79 0.83
N SER A 94 -11.66 -10.04 0.97
CA SER A 94 -12.24 -11.02 1.91
C SER A 94 -11.83 -10.82 3.37
N ARG A 95 -10.78 -10.03 3.65
CA ARG A 95 -10.26 -9.74 5.00
C ARG A 95 -10.64 -8.35 5.50
N LEU A 96 -11.01 -7.46 4.59
CA LEU A 96 -11.44 -6.10 4.89
C LEU A 96 -12.92 -6.07 5.28
N THR A 97 -13.23 -5.46 6.42
CA THR A 97 -14.61 -5.10 6.76
C THR A 97 -15.11 -4.01 5.81
N ALA A 98 -16.42 -3.95 5.56
CA ALA A 98 -17.02 -2.89 4.75
C ALA A 98 -16.65 -1.49 5.28
N SER A 99 -16.67 -1.31 6.61
CA SER A 99 -16.26 -0.05 7.26
C SER A 99 -14.81 0.33 6.95
N ASN A 100 -13.86 -0.61 7.05
CA ASN A 100 -12.46 -0.34 6.75
C ASN A 100 -12.25 0.00 5.26
N ARG A 101 -12.99 -0.67 4.37
CA ARG A 101 -12.94 -0.38 2.93
C ARG A 101 -13.43 1.02 2.63
N THR A 102 -14.60 1.41 3.13
CA THR A 102 -15.13 2.78 2.98
C THR A 102 -14.17 3.81 3.56
N MET A 103 -13.53 3.51 4.68
CA MET A 103 -12.56 4.42 5.28
C MET A 103 -11.30 4.63 4.43
N LEU A 104 -10.79 3.56 3.81
CA LEU A 104 -9.69 3.65 2.86
C LEU A 104 -10.10 4.40 1.59
N ASP A 105 -11.31 4.15 1.07
CA ASP A 105 -11.83 4.86 -0.11
C ASP A 105 -11.97 6.37 0.14
N ASN A 106 -12.53 6.76 1.29
CA ASN A 106 -12.60 8.17 1.69
C ASN A 106 -11.20 8.77 1.87
N PHE A 107 -10.27 8.02 2.47
CA PHE A 107 -8.89 8.47 2.62
C PHE A 107 -8.23 8.77 1.27
N LYS A 108 -8.42 7.95 0.22
CA LYS A 108 -7.89 8.24 -1.13
C LYS A 108 -8.32 9.59 -1.66
N ILE A 109 -9.59 9.94 -1.48
CA ILE A 109 -10.19 11.19 -1.98
C ILE A 109 -9.66 12.37 -1.17
N GLU A 110 -9.65 12.25 0.15
CA GLU A 110 -9.26 13.33 1.05
C GLU A 110 -7.75 13.58 1.09
N ALA A 111 -6.92 12.54 0.91
CA ALA A 111 -5.48 12.64 1.13
C ALA A 111 -4.79 13.65 0.20
N PHE A 112 -5.28 13.79 -1.04
CA PHE A 112 -4.72 14.78 -1.96
C PHE A 112 -4.91 16.20 -1.46
N GLU A 113 -6.15 16.56 -1.11
CA GLU A 113 -6.45 17.89 -0.60
C GLU A 113 -5.76 18.15 0.74
N LEU A 114 -5.72 17.13 1.60
CA LEU A 114 -5.12 17.23 2.92
C LEU A 114 -3.60 17.45 2.86
N VAL A 115 -2.89 16.73 1.98
CA VAL A 115 -1.42 16.80 1.86
C VAL A 115 -0.98 17.98 1.02
N THR A 116 -1.72 18.33 -0.03
CA THR A 116 -1.32 19.42 -0.94
C THR A 116 -1.93 20.77 -0.56
N GLY A 117 -3.02 20.79 0.19
CA GLY A 117 -3.77 22.01 0.50
C GLY A 117 -4.34 22.69 -0.74
N GLY A 118 -4.72 21.91 -1.76
CA GLY A 118 -5.22 22.44 -3.03
C GLY A 118 -4.11 22.88 -4.00
N GLN A 119 -2.97 22.16 -4.06
CA GLN A 119 -1.80 22.38 -4.94
C GLN A 119 -0.59 23.18 -4.39
N PHE A 120 -0.43 23.30 -3.07
CA PHE A 120 0.69 24.02 -2.42
C PHE A 120 0.72 25.53 -2.69
N GLU A 121 -0.44 26.12 -3.03
CA GLU A 121 -0.57 27.52 -3.43
C GLU A 121 -0.28 28.52 -2.30
N SER A 122 -0.19 28.06 -1.05
CA SER A 122 0.13 28.93 0.08
C SER A 122 1.62 29.29 0.11
N PRO A 123 1.97 30.60 0.18
CA PRO A 123 3.34 31.02 0.44
C PRO A 123 3.81 30.60 1.85
N VAL A 124 2.86 30.35 2.76
CA VAL A 124 3.13 29.94 4.14
C VAL A 124 3.14 28.42 4.24
N CYS A 125 4.33 27.87 4.44
CA CYS A 125 4.61 26.44 4.55
C CYS A 125 4.32 25.86 5.96
N LYS A 126 3.74 26.65 6.88
CA LYS A 126 3.57 26.25 8.28
C LYS A 126 2.08 26.16 8.63
N ASP A 127 1.57 24.94 8.70
CA ASP A 127 0.21 24.63 9.15
C ASP A 127 0.23 23.41 10.08
N LEU A 128 0.37 23.67 11.37
CA LEU A 128 0.44 22.64 12.41
C LEU A 128 -0.88 21.86 12.56
N ASN A 129 -2.01 22.50 12.26
CA ASN A 129 -3.31 21.82 12.33
C ASN A 129 -3.42 20.80 11.20
N ARG A 130 -3.00 21.17 9.99
CA ARG A 130 -2.89 20.25 8.86
C ARG A 130 -1.90 19.12 9.12
N CYS A 131 -0.70 19.40 9.67
CA CYS A 131 0.22 18.35 10.12
C CYS A 131 -0.46 17.31 11.02
N LYS A 132 -1.20 17.77 12.03
CA LYS A 132 -1.90 16.90 12.97
C LYS A 132 -2.97 16.04 12.27
N GLN A 133 -3.72 16.63 11.35
CA GLN A 133 -4.74 15.91 10.59
C GLN A 133 -4.13 14.87 9.66
N ILE A 134 -3.05 15.21 8.96
CA ILE A 134 -2.28 14.29 8.12
C ILE A 134 -1.81 13.10 8.96
N ALA A 135 -1.11 13.37 10.07
CA ALA A 135 -0.60 12.33 10.95
C ALA A 135 -1.72 11.38 11.43
N LEU A 136 -2.86 11.93 11.84
CA LEU A 136 -3.98 11.13 12.33
C LEU A 136 -4.62 10.28 11.23
N LYS A 137 -4.85 10.84 10.04
CA LYS A 137 -5.49 10.13 8.91
C LYS A 137 -4.58 9.05 8.33
N TYR A 138 -3.31 9.38 8.10
CA TYR A 138 -2.32 8.42 7.60
C TYR A 138 -2.07 7.28 8.60
N THR A 139 -1.91 7.59 9.89
CA THR A 139 -1.74 6.55 10.93
C THR A 139 -2.94 5.61 10.97
N LYS A 140 -4.17 6.12 10.86
CA LYS A 140 -5.38 5.29 10.80
C LYS A 140 -5.37 4.36 9.58
N ALA A 141 -5.04 4.87 8.39
CA ALA A 141 -4.94 4.06 7.18
C ALA A 141 -3.87 2.96 7.32
N ILE A 142 -2.68 3.31 7.83
CA ILE A 142 -1.59 2.38 8.11
C ILE A 142 -2.04 1.28 9.08
N LEU A 143 -2.74 1.62 10.15
CA LEU A 143 -3.25 0.64 11.12
C LEU A 143 -4.24 -0.36 10.50
N ILE A 144 -5.13 0.11 9.62
CA ILE A 144 -6.07 -0.77 8.89
C ILE A 144 -5.28 -1.76 8.03
N ILE A 145 -4.28 -1.28 7.29
CA ILE A 145 -3.47 -2.10 6.39
C ILE A 145 -2.64 -3.12 7.18
N LYS A 146 -2.00 -2.71 8.29
CA LYS A 146 -1.22 -3.60 9.17
C LYS A 146 -2.09 -4.71 9.79
N ARG A 147 -3.34 -4.42 10.14
CA ARG A 147 -4.27 -5.40 10.73
C ARG A 147 -4.82 -6.45 9.76
N CYS A 148 -4.71 -6.23 8.45
CA CYS A 148 -5.19 -7.20 7.43
C CYS A 148 -4.16 -8.30 7.08
N SER A 149 -3.02 -8.31 7.79
CA SER A 149 -1.96 -9.33 7.73
C SER A 149 -2.44 -10.72 8.10
#